data_AF-F8AET0-F1
#
_entry.id   AF-F8AET0-F1
#
_cell.length_a   1.000
_cell.length_b   1.000
_cell.length_c   1.000
_cell.angle_alpha   90.00
_cell.angle_beta   90.00
_cell.angle_gamma   90.00
#
_symmetry.space_group_name_H-M   'P 1'
#
loop_
_entity.id
_entity.type
_entity.pdbx_description
1 polymer ?
#
loop_
_entity_poly.entity_id
_entity_poly.type
_entity_poly.pdbx_seq_one_letter_code
_entity_poly.pdbx_strand_id
1 'polypeptide(L)'
;MFMKFGYHFHAYQPGDIIYIHDGSGWDPIKYSERLSPVSLKIRDDEVKGRNWTRAMIKAYEYVDDTLRMLEPNSVSVDFEPFTLYMVLKYKPKIYGEIVETLETHVEPTPTVPFHPIMPHLSVFEQEILAKVAFDFYKPLIATRDVVGFWLPENVITRETARIVTEATDKKVVFLLDERQFVGLNIPPAKFSCNTYRCDGKIAFVFGRDHYLSDAFAFNILDVEGLVRAVAEGKVDVFKEKNGIEYLAFLSSDLESLVANPQQLDRFFGWIDGLREKGIEAVNAAEFVRRKLSGVYKCLEGECSESFHVNIKDYSSWSDYYDLSVDGRTSDMRWTGVRREDGVVIHRLYKGRKISQLWKYAFTKLFRELNRSIRFGVIDLLRKTSEADVEAVKEFLVRYARIFFREHYEYFEMETSVDYVMEPLGEADPSLALKLGRIYYIMLLANHSCPRFWEPIDTRVTFGNVAAITKALIELMNLYMGENEERANYLLLEYMKLLAFPQLYYDYDLFRMRGLEGWETSEEAWFDSLKSEVPNSRYNVVTRAALYVGKRDLPGDLKSIIESLYDLDEAVADTGHIPGEMHGYWENPEWCEHKGKDRP
;
A
#
# COMPACT_ATOMS: atom_id res chain seq x y z
N MET A 1 1.37 -25.71 25.83
CA MET A 1 1.90 -24.43 26.36
C MET A 1 0.76 -23.43 26.41
N PHE A 2 0.85 -22.40 27.24
CA PHE A 2 -0.09 -21.27 27.23
C PHE A 2 0.25 -20.25 26.14
N MET A 3 1.49 -20.29 25.62
CA MET A 3 1.88 -19.61 24.39
C MET A 3 0.90 -19.93 23.25
N LYS A 4 0.51 -18.87 22.55
CA LYS A 4 -0.20 -18.87 21.28
C LYS A 4 0.70 -18.28 20.21
N PHE A 5 0.49 -18.69 18.97
CA PHE A 5 1.22 -18.19 17.81
C PHE A 5 0.26 -17.54 16.82
N GLY A 6 0.57 -16.33 16.37
CA GLY A 6 -0.23 -15.64 15.35
C GLY A 6 0.65 -15.22 14.19
N TYR A 7 0.21 -15.51 12.97
CA TYR A 7 0.84 -14.98 11.76
C TYR A 7 -0.16 -14.13 10.98
N HIS A 8 0.32 -13.03 10.44
CA HIS A 8 -0.44 -12.20 9.53
C HIS A 8 0.26 -12.07 8.18
N PHE A 9 -0.51 -12.16 7.10
CA PHE A 9 -0.03 -11.94 5.74
C PHE A 9 -0.69 -10.73 5.10
N HIS A 10 0.13 -9.85 4.52
CA HIS A 10 -0.30 -8.69 3.76
C HIS A 10 -0.18 -8.93 2.25
N ALA A 11 -1.29 -8.96 1.51
CA ALA A 11 -1.27 -9.20 0.07
C ALA A 11 -1.52 -7.91 -0.72
N TYR A 12 -0.56 -7.53 -1.57
CA TYR A 12 -0.67 -6.32 -2.36
C TYR A 12 0.16 -6.38 -3.65
N GLN A 13 -0.47 -5.97 -4.76
CA GLN A 13 0.18 -5.72 -6.04
C GLN A 13 -0.11 -4.30 -6.52
N PRO A 14 0.90 -3.51 -6.91
CA PRO A 14 0.69 -2.17 -7.49
C PRO A 14 0.04 -2.22 -8.89
N GLY A 15 -0.13 -3.41 -9.47
CA GLY A 15 -0.55 -3.57 -10.85
C GLY A 15 0.57 -3.27 -11.84
N ASP A 16 0.25 -3.43 -13.13
CA ASP A 16 1.16 -3.16 -14.25
C ASP A 16 0.58 -2.12 -15.22
N ILE A 17 -0.20 -1.18 -14.70
CA ILE A 17 -0.85 -0.13 -15.48
C ILE A 17 0.20 0.81 -16.07
N ILE A 18 0.21 0.96 -17.39
CA ILE A 18 1.08 1.90 -18.11
C ILE A 18 0.31 3.04 -18.79
N TYR A 19 -0.99 2.86 -19.02
CA TYR A 19 -1.87 3.89 -19.59
C TYR A 19 -3.33 3.58 -19.27
N ILE A 20 -4.04 4.54 -18.68
CA ILE A 20 -5.47 4.43 -18.38
C ILE A 20 -6.25 4.95 -19.59
N HIS A 21 -7.15 4.13 -20.11
CA HIS A 21 -7.98 4.48 -21.27
C HIS A 21 -8.98 5.57 -20.90
N ASP A 22 -9.41 6.35 -21.88
CA ASP A 22 -10.53 7.29 -21.70
C ASP A 22 -11.77 6.56 -21.17
N GLY A 23 -12.52 7.27 -20.32
CA GLY A 23 -13.76 6.75 -19.75
C GLY A 23 -14.63 7.86 -19.18
N SER A 24 -15.93 7.62 -19.17
CA SER A 24 -16.93 8.57 -18.65
C SER A 24 -16.89 8.69 -17.12
N GLY A 25 -16.34 7.68 -16.42
CA GLY A 25 -16.42 7.57 -14.96
C GLY A 25 -17.68 6.86 -14.47
N TRP A 26 -18.52 6.38 -15.39
CA TRP A 26 -19.70 5.57 -15.05
C TRP A 26 -19.37 4.11 -14.81
N ASP A 27 -18.16 3.67 -15.12
CA ASP A 27 -17.72 2.28 -15.03
C ASP A 27 -16.34 2.21 -14.38
N PRO A 28 -15.95 1.03 -13.86
CA PRO A 28 -14.57 0.77 -13.48
C PRO A 28 -13.58 1.15 -14.59
N ILE A 29 -12.39 1.58 -14.19
CA ILE A 29 -11.35 2.00 -15.14
C ILE A 29 -10.91 0.83 -16.03
N LYS A 30 -10.59 1.14 -17.29
CA LYS A 30 -9.90 0.24 -18.22
C LYS A 30 -8.51 0.79 -18.50
N TYR A 31 -7.56 -0.09 -18.77
CA TYR A 31 -6.17 0.30 -18.93
C TYR A 31 -5.39 -0.70 -19.78
N SER A 32 -4.28 -0.21 -20.34
CA SER A 32 -3.22 -1.03 -20.91
C SER A 32 -2.22 -1.39 -19.84
N GLU A 33 -1.80 -2.66 -19.84
CA GLU A 33 -0.78 -3.17 -18.93
C GLU A 33 0.58 -3.29 -19.61
N ARG A 34 1.64 -3.31 -18.80
CA ARG A 34 2.98 -3.69 -19.22
C ARG A 34 2.98 -5.11 -19.79
N LEU A 35 3.87 -5.33 -20.76
CA LEU A 35 4.18 -6.63 -21.33
C LEU A 35 5.66 -6.87 -21.09
N SER A 36 5.95 -7.51 -19.98
CA SER A 36 7.28 -7.83 -19.44
C SER A 36 7.25 -9.27 -18.91
N PRO A 37 7.31 -10.26 -19.80
CA PRO A 37 7.11 -11.66 -19.42
C PRO A 37 8.05 -12.09 -18.29
N VAL A 38 7.48 -12.77 -17.30
CA VAL A 38 8.19 -13.22 -16.10
C VAL A 38 7.55 -14.51 -15.59
N SER A 39 8.32 -15.35 -14.93
CA SER A 39 7.81 -16.51 -14.21
C SER A 39 8.29 -16.59 -12.77
N LEU A 40 7.49 -17.23 -11.94
CA LEU A 40 7.79 -17.57 -10.55
C LEU A 40 7.88 -19.08 -10.44
N LYS A 41 8.90 -19.58 -9.74
CA LYS A 41 9.03 -21.02 -9.47
C LYS A 41 8.43 -21.33 -8.10
N ILE A 42 7.42 -22.19 -8.06
CA ILE A 42 6.71 -22.62 -6.85
C ILE A 42 6.78 -24.14 -6.83
N ARG A 43 7.49 -24.71 -5.86
CA ARG A 43 7.88 -26.13 -5.86
C ARG A 43 8.54 -26.51 -7.20
N ASP A 44 7.92 -27.43 -7.94
CA ASP A 44 8.37 -27.89 -9.25
C ASP A 44 7.70 -27.17 -10.43
N ASP A 45 6.70 -26.33 -10.15
CA ASP A 45 5.93 -25.62 -11.17
C ASP A 45 6.53 -24.26 -11.52
N GLU A 46 6.39 -23.90 -12.80
CA GLU A 46 6.75 -22.58 -13.33
C GLU A 46 5.48 -21.78 -13.66
N VAL A 47 5.18 -20.78 -12.83
CA VAL A 47 4.01 -19.93 -12.96
C VAL A 47 4.33 -18.72 -13.84
N LYS A 48 3.90 -18.76 -15.10
CA LYS A 48 4.18 -17.72 -16.11
C LYS A 48 3.14 -16.60 -16.11
N GLY A 49 3.59 -15.35 -16.19
CA GLY A 49 2.78 -14.16 -16.42
C GLY A 49 3.23 -13.38 -17.65
N ARG A 50 2.31 -12.59 -18.23
CA ARG A 50 2.67 -11.56 -19.24
C ARG A 50 3.41 -10.37 -18.61
N ASN A 51 3.28 -10.22 -17.30
CA ASN A 51 3.89 -9.22 -16.44
C ASN A 51 3.88 -9.78 -15.00
N TRP A 52 4.47 -9.04 -14.06
CA TRP A 52 4.58 -9.44 -12.65
C TRP A 52 3.23 -9.67 -12.01
N THR A 53 2.31 -8.72 -12.15
CA THR A 53 0.97 -8.78 -11.57
C THR A 53 0.24 -10.07 -11.97
N ARG A 54 0.26 -10.41 -13.26
CA ARG A 54 -0.43 -11.61 -13.77
C ARG A 54 0.28 -12.92 -13.42
N ALA A 55 1.59 -12.90 -13.12
CA ALA A 55 2.29 -14.05 -12.56
C ALA A 55 1.86 -14.24 -11.10
N MET A 56 1.84 -13.16 -10.31
CA MET A 56 1.48 -13.21 -8.89
C MET A 56 0.01 -13.58 -8.65
N ILE A 57 -0.93 -13.05 -9.45
CA ILE A 57 -2.35 -13.44 -9.35
C ILE A 57 -2.53 -14.96 -9.51
N LYS A 58 -1.75 -15.60 -10.38
CA LYS A 58 -1.77 -17.07 -10.51
C LYS A 58 -1.08 -17.76 -9.32
N ALA A 59 -0.01 -17.17 -8.80
CA ALA A 59 0.69 -17.68 -7.63
C ALA A 59 -0.19 -17.69 -6.38
N TYR A 60 -1.13 -16.73 -6.26
CA TYR A 60 -2.08 -16.72 -5.14
C TYR A 60 -3.00 -17.95 -5.07
N GLU A 61 -3.23 -18.68 -6.17
CA GLU A 61 -3.96 -19.97 -6.12
C GLU A 61 -3.19 -20.99 -5.26
N TYR A 62 -1.87 -21.11 -5.46
CA TYR A 62 -0.99 -21.99 -4.68
C TYR A 62 -0.88 -21.55 -3.20
N VAL A 63 -0.94 -20.24 -2.98
CA VAL A 63 -0.94 -19.68 -1.63
C VAL A 63 -2.27 -20.00 -0.92
N ASP A 64 -3.41 -19.79 -1.57
CA ASP A 64 -4.73 -20.11 -1.02
C ASP A 64 -4.87 -21.59 -0.68
N ASP A 65 -4.43 -22.48 -1.58
CA ASP A 65 -4.35 -23.92 -1.33
C ASP A 65 -3.56 -24.24 -0.05
N THR A 66 -2.46 -23.51 0.18
CA THR A 66 -1.63 -23.69 1.38
C THR A 66 -2.30 -23.14 2.64
N LEU A 67 -2.97 -21.99 2.54
CA LEU A 67 -3.72 -21.42 3.66
C LEU A 67 -4.88 -22.33 4.08
N ARG A 68 -5.58 -22.96 3.14
CA ARG A 68 -6.68 -23.92 3.40
C ARG A 68 -6.24 -25.21 4.08
N MET A 69 -4.94 -25.54 4.03
CA MET A 69 -4.38 -26.68 4.78
C MET A 69 -4.14 -26.38 6.25
N LEU A 70 -4.20 -25.11 6.67
CA LEU A 70 -4.04 -24.73 8.06
C LEU A 70 -5.33 -25.02 8.85
N GLU A 71 -5.24 -24.93 10.17
CA GLU A 71 -6.45 -24.95 10.99
C GLU A 71 -7.23 -23.63 10.83
N PRO A 72 -8.58 -23.65 10.81
CA PRO A 72 -9.37 -22.44 10.70
C PRO A 72 -9.04 -21.41 11.79
N ASN A 73 -9.01 -20.13 11.41
CA ASN A 73 -8.68 -18.97 12.25
C ASN A 73 -7.24 -18.97 12.81
N SER A 74 -6.34 -19.79 12.28
CA SER A 74 -4.92 -19.82 12.71
C SER A 74 -4.14 -18.56 12.33
N VAL A 75 -4.46 -17.94 11.19
CA VAL A 75 -3.78 -16.76 10.64
C VAL A 75 -4.77 -15.67 10.25
N SER A 76 -4.29 -14.45 10.06
CA SER A 76 -5.05 -13.34 9.47
C SER A 76 -4.45 -12.91 8.13
N VAL A 77 -5.29 -12.48 7.20
CA VAL A 77 -4.86 -12.02 5.87
C VAL A 77 -5.60 -10.73 5.53
N ASP A 78 -4.87 -9.75 5.02
CA ASP A 78 -5.47 -8.64 4.27
C ASP A 78 -5.10 -8.74 2.79
N PHE A 79 -6.05 -8.36 1.93
CA PHE A 79 -5.81 -8.11 0.52
C PHE A 79 -6.08 -6.63 0.23
N GLU A 80 -5.12 -5.95 -0.36
CA GLU A 80 -5.35 -4.59 -0.82
C GLU A 80 -6.54 -4.55 -1.82
N PRO A 81 -7.52 -3.64 -1.63
CA PRO A 81 -8.77 -3.65 -2.41
C PRO A 81 -8.61 -3.74 -3.93
N PHE A 82 -7.69 -2.96 -4.52
CA PHE A 82 -7.46 -3.01 -5.96
C PHE A 82 -6.73 -4.27 -6.41
N THR A 83 -5.88 -4.85 -5.57
CA THR A 83 -5.25 -6.15 -5.77
C THR A 83 -6.29 -7.25 -5.88
N LEU A 84 -7.20 -7.35 -4.91
CA LEU A 84 -8.27 -8.35 -4.94
C LEU A 84 -9.22 -8.13 -6.13
N TYR A 85 -9.50 -6.86 -6.47
CA TYR A 85 -10.28 -6.53 -7.66
C TYR A 85 -9.56 -6.92 -8.97
N MET A 86 -8.23 -6.75 -9.08
CA MET A 86 -7.47 -7.25 -10.23
C MET A 86 -7.51 -8.78 -10.32
N VAL A 87 -7.49 -9.50 -9.19
CA VAL A 87 -7.71 -10.96 -9.17
C VAL A 87 -9.09 -11.28 -9.76
N LEU A 88 -10.16 -10.60 -9.31
CA LEU A 88 -11.52 -10.80 -9.84
C LEU A 88 -11.58 -10.60 -11.36
N LYS A 89 -10.99 -9.51 -11.86
CA LYS A 89 -11.03 -9.15 -13.28
C LYS A 89 -10.24 -10.10 -14.17
N TYR A 90 -9.14 -10.66 -13.67
CA TYR A 90 -8.27 -11.53 -14.48
C TYR A 90 -8.56 -13.02 -14.28
N LYS A 91 -8.81 -13.45 -13.05
CA LYS A 91 -8.98 -14.84 -12.61
C LYS A 91 -10.11 -14.93 -11.58
N PRO A 92 -11.38 -14.80 -11.99
CA PRO A 92 -12.52 -14.83 -11.07
C PRO A 92 -12.65 -16.12 -10.26
N LYS A 93 -12.14 -17.25 -10.77
CA LYS A 93 -12.04 -18.52 -10.01
C LYS A 93 -11.17 -18.35 -8.75
N ILE A 94 -9.96 -17.82 -8.93
CA ILE A 94 -9.00 -17.57 -7.83
C ILE A 94 -9.59 -16.55 -6.84
N TYR A 95 -10.30 -15.54 -7.34
CA TYR A 95 -11.00 -14.59 -6.47
C TYR A 95 -12.05 -15.29 -5.59
N GLY A 96 -12.89 -16.16 -6.17
CA GLY A 96 -13.90 -16.91 -5.42
C GLY A 96 -13.28 -17.80 -4.34
N GLU A 97 -12.17 -18.46 -4.67
CA GLU A 97 -11.39 -19.28 -3.73
C GLU A 97 -10.82 -18.43 -2.58
N ILE A 98 -10.14 -17.32 -2.88
CA ILE A 98 -9.61 -16.40 -1.86
C ILE A 98 -10.73 -15.83 -0.97
N VAL A 99 -11.85 -15.40 -1.55
CA VAL A 99 -12.98 -14.86 -0.81
C VAL A 99 -13.57 -15.89 0.14
N GLU A 100 -13.80 -17.13 -0.32
CA GLU A 100 -14.31 -18.19 0.56
C GLU A 100 -13.35 -18.49 1.72
N THR A 101 -12.03 -18.46 1.46
CA THR A 101 -11.00 -18.59 2.51
C THR A 101 -11.07 -17.45 3.51
N LEU A 102 -11.24 -16.20 3.06
CA LEU A 102 -11.42 -15.03 3.92
C LEU A 102 -12.74 -15.06 4.70
N GLU A 103 -13.81 -15.61 4.14
CA GLU A 103 -15.09 -15.71 4.83
C GLU A 103 -15.05 -16.74 5.97
N THR A 104 -14.39 -17.88 5.74
CA THR A 104 -14.61 -19.09 6.56
C THR A 104 -13.36 -19.65 7.24
N HIS A 105 -12.16 -19.36 6.72
CA HIS A 105 -10.96 -20.11 7.09
C HIS A 105 -9.87 -19.26 7.72
N VAL A 106 -9.62 -18.04 7.24
CA VAL A 106 -8.66 -17.10 7.84
C VAL A 106 -9.37 -15.84 8.35
N GLU A 107 -8.73 -15.07 9.22
CA GLU A 107 -9.30 -13.79 9.69
C GLU A 107 -9.03 -12.66 8.67
N PRO A 108 -10.05 -12.15 7.95
CA PRO A 108 -9.95 -11.00 7.07
C PRO A 108 -9.59 -9.75 7.88
N THR A 109 -8.58 -9.06 7.38
CA THR A 109 -8.07 -7.82 7.95
C THR A 109 -8.31 -6.69 6.95
N PRO A 110 -9.18 -5.71 7.26
CA PRO A 110 -9.29 -4.52 6.44
C PRO A 110 -7.96 -3.80 6.20
N THR A 111 -7.75 -3.33 4.97
CA THR A 111 -6.60 -2.50 4.60
C THR A 111 -7.02 -1.39 3.64
N VAL A 112 -6.11 -0.43 3.43
CA VAL A 112 -6.34 0.80 2.70
C VAL A 112 -6.25 0.58 1.19
N PRO A 113 -7.24 1.04 0.39
CA PRO A 113 -7.14 1.04 -1.07
C PRO A 113 -5.88 1.76 -1.54
N PHE A 114 -5.23 1.19 -2.57
CA PHE A 114 -4.07 1.71 -3.26
C PHE A 114 -2.80 1.83 -2.41
N HIS A 115 -2.76 1.25 -1.21
CA HIS A 115 -1.55 1.15 -0.38
C HIS A 115 -0.69 2.45 -0.29
N PRO A 116 -1.25 3.62 0.05
CA PRO A 116 -0.47 4.83 0.26
C PRO A 116 0.14 4.84 1.67
N ILE A 117 1.25 5.55 1.86
CA ILE A 117 1.68 5.89 3.23
C ILE A 117 0.67 6.88 3.80
N MET A 118 -0.25 6.39 4.65
CA MET A 118 -1.40 7.18 5.14
C MET A 118 -0.99 8.51 5.78
N PRO A 119 0.00 8.57 6.71
CA PRO A 119 0.47 9.85 7.26
C PRO A 119 1.11 10.81 6.25
N HIS A 120 1.46 10.33 5.05
CA HIS A 120 1.93 11.17 3.96
C HIS A 120 0.80 11.75 3.12
N LEU A 121 -0.47 11.40 3.34
CA LEU A 121 -1.62 12.02 2.67
C LEU A 121 -2.22 13.16 3.50
N SER A 122 -3.07 13.98 2.89
CA SER A 122 -3.86 14.93 3.69
C SER A 122 -4.98 14.20 4.42
N VAL A 123 -5.45 14.78 5.52
CA VAL A 123 -6.56 14.23 6.32
C VAL A 123 -7.78 13.91 5.45
N PHE A 124 -8.14 14.76 4.49
CA PHE A 124 -9.27 14.53 3.57
C PHE A 124 -9.14 13.21 2.79
N GLU A 125 -7.97 12.94 2.19
CA GLU A 125 -7.73 11.70 1.46
C GLU A 125 -7.72 10.49 2.42
N GLN A 126 -7.15 10.64 3.62
CA GLN A 126 -7.12 9.59 4.64
C GLN A 126 -8.54 9.21 5.11
N GLU A 127 -9.42 10.19 5.34
CA GLU A 127 -10.81 9.95 5.76
C GLU A 127 -11.60 9.15 4.72
N ILE A 128 -11.48 9.52 3.43
CA ILE A 128 -12.16 8.79 2.34
C ILE A 128 -11.61 7.36 2.26
N LEU A 129 -10.30 7.19 2.23
CA LEU A 129 -9.68 5.87 2.13
C LEU A 129 -9.99 4.98 3.33
N ALA A 130 -10.04 5.52 4.55
CA ALA A 130 -10.41 4.77 5.75
C ALA A 130 -11.86 4.27 5.69
N LYS A 131 -12.81 5.13 5.27
CA LYS A 131 -14.21 4.73 5.07
C LYS A 131 -14.37 3.70 3.96
N VAL A 132 -13.68 3.87 2.83
CA VAL A 132 -13.70 2.92 1.70
C VAL A 132 -13.10 1.56 2.12
N ALA A 133 -12.04 1.53 2.94
CA ALA A 133 -11.47 0.29 3.46
C ALA A 133 -12.53 -0.56 4.19
N PHE A 134 -13.29 0.04 5.11
CA PHE A 134 -14.35 -0.68 5.83
C PHE A 134 -15.56 -1.00 4.94
N ASP A 135 -15.89 -0.14 3.99
CA ASP A 135 -16.99 -0.36 3.05
C ASP A 135 -16.72 -1.55 2.10
N PHE A 136 -15.51 -1.63 1.54
CA PHE A 136 -15.05 -2.72 0.69
C PHE A 136 -15.03 -4.05 1.46
N TYR A 137 -14.52 -4.03 2.69
CA TYR A 137 -14.45 -5.23 3.52
C TYR A 137 -15.78 -5.65 4.17
N LYS A 138 -16.84 -4.84 4.04
CA LYS A 138 -18.12 -5.04 4.71
C LYS A 138 -18.67 -6.48 4.57
N PRO A 139 -18.65 -7.14 3.40
CA PRO A 139 -19.10 -8.53 3.26
C PRO A 139 -18.39 -9.51 4.21
N LEU A 140 -17.10 -9.29 4.46
CA LEU A 140 -16.23 -10.18 5.22
C LEU A 140 -16.27 -9.91 6.73
N ILE A 141 -16.62 -8.68 7.12
CA ILE A 141 -16.50 -8.21 8.51
C ILE A 141 -17.81 -7.77 9.16
N ALA A 142 -18.95 -7.81 8.46
CA ALA A 142 -20.22 -7.26 8.94
C ALA A 142 -20.58 -7.72 10.36
N THR A 143 -20.46 -9.02 10.63
CA THR A 143 -20.81 -9.68 11.89
C THR A 143 -19.70 -9.67 12.95
N ARG A 144 -18.54 -9.06 12.67
CA ARG A 144 -17.37 -9.07 13.56
C ARG A 144 -17.29 -7.79 14.38
N ASP A 145 -17.27 -7.89 15.72
CA ASP A 145 -17.17 -6.72 16.61
C ASP A 145 -15.72 -6.22 16.80
N VAL A 146 -14.75 -7.13 16.64
CA VAL A 146 -13.31 -6.86 16.68
C VAL A 146 -12.74 -7.20 15.32
N VAL A 147 -11.97 -6.31 14.71
CA VAL A 147 -11.36 -6.51 13.39
C VAL A 147 -9.90 -6.09 13.41
N GLY A 148 -9.04 -6.84 12.71
CA GLY A 148 -7.69 -6.37 12.39
C GLY A 148 -7.75 -5.11 11.51
N PHE A 149 -6.68 -4.34 11.48
CA PHE A 149 -6.49 -3.31 10.45
C PHE A 149 -5.03 -3.19 10.07
N TRP A 150 -4.76 -3.28 8.77
CA TRP A 150 -3.42 -3.13 8.20
C TRP A 150 -3.26 -1.73 7.62
N LEU A 151 -2.42 -0.92 8.27
CA LEU A 151 -1.93 0.32 7.67
C LEU A 151 -0.79 -0.03 6.70
N PRO A 152 -0.76 0.53 5.48
CA PRO A 152 0.35 0.36 4.54
C PRO A 152 1.70 0.64 5.20
N GLU A 153 2.59 -0.35 5.10
CA GLU A 153 3.91 -0.35 5.73
C GLU A 153 3.91 -0.18 7.27
N ASN A 154 2.75 -0.37 7.89
CA ASN A 154 2.45 -0.06 9.27
C ASN A 154 2.85 1.38 9.68
N VAL A 155 2.94 2.29 8.71
CA VAL A 155 3.28 3.69 8.97
C VAL A 155 2.08 4.36 9.63
N ILE A 156 2.22 4.70 10.90
CA ILE A 156 1.13 5.16 11.75
C ILE A 156 1.48 6.47 12.46
N THR A 157 0.49 7.32 12.64
CA THR A 157 0.51 8.44 13.58
C THR A 157 -0.74 8.39 14.43
N ARG A 158 -0.76 9.10 15.55
CA ARG A 158 -1.98 9.24 16.35
C ARG A 158 -3.17 9.78 15.56
N GLU A 159 -2.95 10.78 14.71
CA GLU A 159 -3.98 11.39 13.86
C GLU A 159 -4.52 10.38 12.84
N THR A 160 -3.64 9.62 12.17
CA THR A 160 -4.06 8.57 11.24
C THR A 160 -4.84 7.46 11.96
N ALA A 161 -4.41 7.05 13.15
CA ALA A 161 -5.11 6.05 13.95
C ALA A 161 -6.51 6.53 14.36
N ARG A 162 -6.63 7.81 14.78
CA ARG A 162 -7.91 8.47 15.07
C ARG A 162 -8.83 8.39 13.84
N ILE A 163 -8.37 8.83 12.68
CA ILE A 163 -9.13 8.80 11.41
C ILE A 163 -9.66 7.39 11.10
N VAL A 164 -8.80 6.36 11.21
CA VAL A 164 -9.21 4.96 10.96
C VAL A 164 -10.25 4.49 11.98
N THR A 165 -10.02 4.73 13.27
CA THR A 165 -10.96 4.28 14.31
C THR A 165 -12.29 5.03 14.30
N GLU A 166 -12.33 6.27 13.80
CA GLU A 166 -13.57 7.02 13.61
C GLU A 166 -14.37 6.55 12.39
N ALA A 167 -13.72 5.95 11.40
CA ALA A 167 -14.37 5.43 10.19
C ALA A 167 -15.17 4.13 10.41
N THR A 168 -15.19 3.58 11.63
CA THR A 168 -15.91 2.35 11.97
C THR A 168 -16.43 2.36 13.41
N ASP A 169 -17.53 1.64 13.66
CA ASP A 169 -18.03 1.38 15.01
C ASP A 169 -17.40 0.14 15.66
N LYS A 170 -16.60 -0.62 14.90
CA LYS A 170 -15.93 -1.85 15.36
C LYS A 170 -14.70 -1.53 16.22
N LYS A 171 -14.32 -2.46 17.10
CA LYS A 171 -13.05 -2.38 17.83
C LYS A 171 -11.91 -2.78 16.89
N VAL A 172 -10.95 -1.88 16.71
CA VAL A 172 -9.82 -2.08 15.78
C VAL A 172 -8.65 -2.72 16.51
N VAL A 173 -7.97 -3.66 15.84
CA VAL A 173 -6.66 -4.21 16.22
C VAL A 173 -5.64 -3.76 15.19
N PHE A 174 -4.80 -2.78 15.51
CA PHE A 174 -3.70 -2.41 14.61
C PHE A 174 -2.60 -3.47 14.67
N LEU A 175 -2.27 -4.02 13.51
CA LEU A 175 -1.17 -4.96 13.32
C LEU A 175 0.05 -4.14 12.92
N LEU A 176 1.08 -4.14 13.78
CA LEU A 176 2.24 -3.25 13.72
C LEU A 176 3.53 -4.05 13.92
N ASP A 177 4.64 -3.36 14.19
CA ASP A 177 5.94 -3.90 14.55
C ASP A 177 6.35 -3.53 15.98
N GLU A 178 6.96 -4.45 16.74
CA GLU A 178 7.32 -4.16 18.14
C GLU A 178 8.34 -3.03 18.28
N ARG A 179 9.11 -2.74 17.22
CA ARG A 179 10.04 -1.60 17.15
C ARG A 179 9.34 -0.25 17.09
N GLN A 180 8.02 -0.22 16.92
CA GLN A 180 7.21 1.00 16.93
C GLN A 180 6.82 1.45 18.35
N PHE A 181 6.90 0.55 19.34
CA PHE A 181 6.44 0.85 20.69
C PHE A 181 7.37 1.78 21.47
N VAL A 182 6.78 2.72 22.22
CA VAL A 182 7.46 3.74 23.03
C VAL A 182 6.96 3.70 24.46
N GLY A 183 7.84 4.00 25.42
CA GLY A 183 7.48 4.04 26.83
C GLY A 183 7.24 2.66 27.45
N LEU A 184 7.56 1.58 26.72
CA LEU A 184 7.60 0.23 27.26
C LEU A 184 8.86 0.06 28.11
N ASN A 185 8.74 0.27 29.41
CA ASN A 185 9.82 -0.01 30.37
C ASN A 185 9.68 -1.39 31.04
N ILE A 186 8.76 -2.26 30.59
CA ILE A 186 8.45 -3.49 31.33
C ILE A 186 8.30 -4.72 30.37
N PRO A 187 9.02 -5.84 30.62
CA PRO A 187 8.81 -7.15 29.97
C PRO A 187 7.35 -7.66 29.85
N PRO A 188 6.41 -7.37 30.78
CA PRO A 188 5.00 -7.79 30.73
C PRO A 188 4.17 -7.29 29.54
N ALA A 189 4.64 -6.30 28.76
CA ALA A 189 3.91 -5.86 27.55
C ALA A 189 4.17 -6.78 26.36
N LYS A 190 5.29 -7.52 26.35
CA LYS A 190 5.63 -8.42 25.26
C LYS A 190 4.65 -9.60 25.22
N PHE A 191 4.07 -9.85 24.04
CA PHE A 191 3.05 -10.89 23.79
C PHE A 191 1.71 -10.73 24.55
N SER A 192 1.48 -9.60 25.22
CA SER A 192 0.21 -9.31 25.92
C SER A 192 -0.79 -8.63 25.00
N CYS A 193 -2.07 -8.66 25.39
CA CYS A 193 -3.12 -7.88 24.74
C CYS A 193 -3.06 -6.41 25.19
N ASN A 194 -2.30 -5.61 24.45
CA ASN A 194 -2.10 -4.19 24.71
C ASN A 194 -3.15 -3.32 23.99
N THR A 195 -3.36 -2.12 24.50
CA THR A 195 -4.23 -1.11 23.90
C THR A 195 -3.46 0.15 23.49
N TYR A 196 -4.03 0.92 22.57
CA TYR A 196 -3.50 2.20 22.10
C TYR A 196 -4.62 3.24 22.02
N ARG A 197 -4.36 4.42 22.58
CA ARG A 197 -5.31 5.53 22.61
C ARG A 197 -5.22 6.34 21.31
N CYS A 198 -6.33 6.37 20.59
CA CYS A 198 -6.48 7.01 19.27
C CYS A 198 -7.38 8.26 19.38
N ASP A 199 -7.05 9.18 20.30
CA ASP A 199 -7.79 10.44 20.54
C ASP A 199 -9.32 10.35 20.44
N GLY A 200 -9.94 9.62 21.38
CA GLY A 200 -11.39 9.48 21.51
C GLY A 200 -11.86 8.02 21.53
N LYS A 201 -11.13 7.13 20.87
CA LYS A 201 -11.34 5.68 20.92
C LYS A 201 -10.07 4.95 21.37
N ILE A 202 -10.24 3.67 21.71
CA ILE A 202 -9.15 2.76 22.05
C ILE A 202 -9.14 1.63 21.03
N ALA A 203 -7.96 1.39 20.48
CA ALA A 203 -7.66 0.24 19.64
C ALA A 203 -6.81 -0.77 20.43
N PHE A 204 -6.82 -2.03 20.00
CA PHE A 204 -5.83 -3.01 20.41
C PHE A 204 -4.63 -2.94 19.48
N VAL A 205 -3.47 -3.39 19.96
CA VAL A 205 -2.24 -3.37 19.16
C VAL A 205 -1.39 -4.61 19.38
N PHE A 206 -0.86 -5.17 18.29
CA PHE A 206 0.16 -6.20 18.31
C PHE A 206 1.34 -5.77 17.45
N GLY A 207 2.55 -5.93 17.98
CA GLY A 207 3.79 -5.66 17.27
C GLY A 207 4.45 -6.97 16.87
N ARG A 208 4.71 -7.17 15.57
CA ARG A 208 5.44 -8.32 15.07
C ARG A 208 6.87 -8.34 15.60
N ASP A 209 7.44 -9.53 15.72
CA ASP A 209 8.90 -9.68 15.80
C ASP A 209 9.49 -9.69 14.39
N HIS A 210 10.11 -8.57 13.99
CA HIS A 210 10.71 -8.40 12.68
C HIS A 210 11.77 -9.45 12.35
N TYR A 211 12.72 -9.72 13.26
CA TYR A 211 13.85 -10.59 12.94
C TYR A 211 13.39 -12.01 12.63
N LEU A 212 12.40 -12.51 13.37
CA LEU A 212 11.86 -13.85 13.15
C LEU A 212 10.93 -13.91 11.94
N SER A 213 10.14 -12.86 11.71
CA SER A 213 9.30 -12.76 10.51
C SER A 213 10.17 -12.80 9.24
N ASP A 214 11.21 -11.97 9.21
CA ASP A 214 12.14 -11.84 8.10
C ASP A 214 13.01 -13.09 7.93
N ALA A 215 13.33 -13.81 9.01
CA ALA A 215 14.05 -15.08 8.93
C ALA A 215 13.26 -16.15 8.13
N PHE A 216 11.93 -16.14 8.24
CA PHE A 216 11.06 -16.96 7.41
C PHE A 216 10.99 -16.41 5.97
N ALA A 217 10.60 -15.14 5.82
CA ALA A 217 10.32 -14.51 4.52
C ALA A 217 11.54 -14.52 3.58
N PHE A 218 12.75 -14.33 4.12
CA PHE A 218 14.00 -14.30 3.36
C PHE A 218 14.84 -15.58 3.48
N ASN A 219 14.26 -16.66 4.01
CA ASN A 219 14.92 -17.98 4.09
C ASN A 219 16.28 -17.97 4.80
N ILE A 220 16.35 -17.31 5.96
CA ILE A 220 17.58 -17.21 6.77
C ILE A 220 17.71 -18.40 7.72
N LEU A 221 16.60 -18.85 8.31
CA LEU A 221 16.55 -20.00 9.22
C LEU A 221 15.78 -21.16 8.58
N ASP A 222 16.21 -22.40 8.83
CA ASP A 222 15.41 -23.57 8.47
C ASP A 222 14.19 -23.74 9.40
N VAL A 223 13.36 -24.76 9.11
CA VAL A 223 12.13 -25.01 9.88
C VAL A 223 12.43 -25.31 11.35
N GLU A 224 13.46 -26.09 11.66
CA GLU A 224 13.83 -26.40 13.05
C GLU A 224 14.26 -25.14 13.80
N GLY A 225 15.07 -24.28 13.17
CA GLY A 225 15.49 -23.00 13.70
C GLY A 225 14.30 -22.06 13.96
N LEU A 226 13.34 -22.00 13.04
CA LEU A 226 12.11 -21.22 13.19
C LEU A 226 11.23 -21.74 14.34
N VAL A 227 11.03 -23.06 14.45
CA VAL A 227 10.29 -23.70 15.55
C VAL A 227 10.96 -23.36 16.89
N ARG A 228 12.28 -23.51 16.97
CA ARG A 228 13.05 -23.24 18.18
C ARG A 228 12.99 -21.76 18.58
N ALA A 229 13.13 -20.86 17.62
CA ALA A 229 13.11 -19.42 17.85
C ALA A 229 11.79 -18.94 18.48
N VAL A 230 10.66 -19.58 18.14
CA VAL A 230 9.36 -19.35 18.80
C VAL A 230 9.27 -20.11 20.12
N ALA A 231 9.33 -21.43 20.08
CA ALA A 231 8.97 -22.29 21.21
C ALA A 231 9.89 -22.14 22.42
N GLU A 232 11.18 -21.88 22.18
CA GLU A 232 12.17 -21.64 23.24
C GLU A 232 12.46 -20.14 23.38
N GLY A 233 12.63 -19.42 22.27
CA GLY A 233 13.08 -18.03 22.26
C GLY A 233 12.03 -17.00 22.68
N LYS A 234 10.73 -17.36 22.67
CA LYS A 234 9.61 -16.45 23.02
C LYS A 234 8.84 -16.90 24.26
N VAL A 235 9.32 -17.89 25.00
CA VAL A 235 8.64 -18.40 26.19
C VAL A 235 8.55 -17.34 27.28
N ASP A 236 7.35 -17.10 27.79
CA ASP A 236 7.11 -16.33 29.01
C ASP A 236 6.86 -17.30 30.17
N VAL A 237 7.93 -17.64 30.89
CA VAL A 237 7.90 -18.64 31.99
C VAL A 237 6.90 -18.23 33.09
N PHE A 238 6.71 -16.92 33.32
CA PHE A 238 5.76 -16.44 34.31
C PHE A 238 4.33 -16.72 33.85
N LYS A 239 3.98 -16.38 32.61
CA LYS A 239 2.64 -16.63 32.07
C LYS A 239 2.34 -18.12 31.93
N GLU A 240 3.31 -18.95 31.54
CA GLU A 240 3.19 -20.41 31.55
C GLU A 240 2.85 -20.94 32.95
N LYS A 241 3.59 -20.51 33.99
CA LYS A 241 3.35 -20.95 35.37
C LYS A 241 1.99 -20.52 35.91
N ASN A 242 1.50 -19.36 35.49
CA ASN A 242 0.23 -18.78 35.95
C ASN A 242 -0.98 -19.18 35.09
N GLY A 243 -0.76 -19.95 34.03
CA GLY A 243 -1.79 -20.37 33.08
C GLY A 243 -2.45 -19.19 32.36
N ILE A 244 -1.66 -18.24 31.88
CA ILE A 244 -2.11 -17.04 31.17
C ILE A 244 -1.68 -17.14 29.72
N GLU A 245 -2.61 -17.07 28.79
CA GLU A 245 -2.30 -17.12 27.36
C GLU A 245 -1.59 -15.85 26.89
N TYR A 246 -0.67 -15.97 25.95
CA TYR A 246 0.07 -14.85 25.34
C TYR A 246 0.38 -15.14 23.88
N LEU A 247 0.43 -14.10 23.06
CA LEU A 247 0.53 -14.23 21.61
C LEU A 247 1.92 -13.84 21.10
N ALA A 248 2.69 -14.81 20.61
CA ALA A 248 3.83 -14.55 19.75
C ALA A 248 3.32 -14.21 18.34
N PHE A 249 3.23 -12.91 18.06
CA PHE A 249 2.70 -12.39 16.80
C PHE A 249 3.84 -12.08 15.81
N LEU A 250 3.67 -12.51 14.56
CA LEU A 250 4.56 -12.29 13.42
C LEU A 250 3.76 -11.81 12.21
N SER A 251 4.43 -11.16 11.26
CA SER A 251 3.79 -10.82 9.98
C SER A 251 4.78 -10.60 8.84
N SER A 252 4.34 -10.83 7.61
CA SER A 252 5.10 -10.64 6.37
C SER A 252 4.15 -10.39 5.21
N ASP A 253 4.69 -9.99 4.05
CA ASP A 253 3.91 -9.98 2.82
C ASP A 253 3.42 -11.39 2.48
N LEU A 254 2.22 -11.54 1.92
CA LEU A 254 1.68 -12.82 1.47
C LEU A 254 2.57 -13.41 0.37
N GLU A 255 3.15 -12.55 -0.46
CA GLU A 255 4.10 -12.87 -1.53
C GLU A 255 5.38 -13.53 -0.99
N SER A 256 5.70 -13.38 0.30
CA SER A 256 6.81 -14.10 0.92
C SER A 256 6.63 -15.62 0.88
N LEU A 257 5.39 -16.11 0.73
CA LEU A 257 5.08 -17.53 0.55
C LEU A 257 5.47 -18.07 -0.84
N VAL A 258 5.90 -17.20 -1.76
CA VAL A 258 6.38 -17.57 -3.10
C VAL A 258 7.70 -16.88 -3.45
N ALA A 259 8.40 -16.30 -2.47
CA ALA A 259 9.70 -15.67 -2.63
C ALA A 259 10.81 -16.68 -3.06
N ASN A 260 10.62 -17.96 -2.77
CA ASN A 260 11.38 -19.06 -3.33
C ASN A 260 10.52 -20.34 -3.40
N PRO A 261 10.96 -21.38 -4.12
CA PRO A 261 10.12 -22.56 -4.40
C PRO A 261 9.68 -23.37 -3.19
N GLN A 262 10.33 -23.23 -2.03
CA GLN A 262 10.10 -24.06 -0.84
C GLN A 262 9.29 -23.36 0.25
N GLN A 263 8.92 -22.09 0.06
CA GLN A 263 8.30 -21.26 1.10
C GLN A 263 6.99 -21.83 1.66
N LEU A 264 6.13 -22.35 0.78
CA LEU A 264 4.85 -22.96 1.18
C LEU A 264 5.05 -24.14 2.13
N ASP A 265 5.95 -25.06 1.76
CA ASP A 265 6.25 -26.25 2.55
C ASP A 265 6.97 -25.90 3.86
N ARG A 266 7.85 -24.90 3.83
CA ARG A 266 8.53 -24.37 5.02
C ARG A 266 7.54 -23.77 6.02
N PHE A 267 6.56 -23.00 5.54
CA PHE A 267 5.55 -22.41 6.42
C PHE A 267 4.69 -23.49 7.07
N PHE A 268 4.20 -24.45 6.28
CA PHE A 268 3.42 -25.57 6.78
C PHE A 268 4.19 -26.39 7.83
N GLY A 269 5.42 -26.79 7.51
CA GLY A 269 6.29 -27.52 8.44
C GLY A 269 6.61 -26.74 9.72
N TRP A 270 6.68 -25.40 9.64
CA TRP A 270 6.88 -24.56 10.82
C TRP A 270 5.65 -24.58 11.74
N ILE A 271 4.44 -24.38 11.20
CA ILE A 271 3.20 -24.44 11.98
C ILE A 271 3.01 -25.82 12.61
N ASP A 272 3.25 -26.89 11.86
CA ASP A 272 3.18 -28.27 12.35
C ASP A 272 4.17 -28.51 13.50
N GLY A 273 5.41 -28.06 13.35
CA GLY A 273 6.43 -28.17 14.40
C GLY A 273 6.06 -27.40 15.68
N LEU A 274 5.40 -26.24 15.56
CA LEU A 274 4.89 -25.49 16.72
C LEU A 274 3.72 -26.24 17.40
N ARG A 275 2.83 -26.85 16.61
CA ARG A 275 1.73 -27.67 17.13
C ARG A 275 2.24 -28.87 17.90
N GLU A 276 3.30 -29.53 17.44
CA GLU A 276 3.97 -30.63 18.15
C GLU A 276 4.58 -30.20 19.50
N LYS A 277 4.96 -28.93 19.65
CA LYS A 277 5.37 -28.33 20.93
C LYS A 277 4.18 -27.91 21.81
N GLY A 278 2.95 -28.15 21.36
CA GLY A 278 1.73 -27.79 22.07
C GLY A 278 1.45 -26.29 22.08
N ILE A 279 1.88 -25.58 21.03
CA ILE A 279 1.58 -24.16 20.80
C ILE A 279 0.42 -24.10 19.80
N GLU A 280 -0.67 -23.43 20.19
CA GLU A 280 -1.85 -23.26 19.34
C GLU A 280 -1.65 -22.05 18.42
N ALA A 281 -1.92 -22.23 17.13
CA ALA A 281 -1.99 -21.13 16.17
C ALA A 281 -3.37 -20.45 16.24
N VAL A 282 -3.39 -19.12 16.41
CA VAL A 282 -4.61 -18.31 16.48
C VAL A 282 -4.30 -16.88 16.04
N ASN A 283 -5.18 -16.31 15.21
CA ASN A 283 -5.03 -14.95 14.75
C ASN A 283 -5.21 -13.90 15.88
N ALA A 284 -4.70 -12.70 15.67
CA ALA A 284 -4.68 -11.65 16.69
C ALA A 284 -6.09 -11.17 17.11
N ALA A 285 -7.04 -11.06 16.17
CA ALA A 285 -8.40 -10.61 16.49
C ALA A 285 -9.14 -11.65 17.34
N GLU A 286 -9.03 -12.93 16.99
CA GLU A 286 -9.61 -14.02 17.76
C GLU A 286 -8.95 -14.17 19.14
N PHE A 287 -7.63 -13.97 19.24
CA PHE A 287 -6.94 -13.90 20.53
C PHE A 287 -7.54 -12.82 21.44
N VAL A 288 -7.81 -11.62 20.90
CA VAL A 288 -8.50 -10.54 21.64
C VAL A 288 -9.91 -10.94 22.03
N ARG A 289 -10.70 -11.54 21.12
CA ARG A 289 -12.08 -12.00 21.42
C ARG A 289 -12.09 -13.04 22.55
N ARG A 290 -11.16 -14.00 22.56
CA ARG A 290 -11.04 -15.03 23.60
C ARG A 290 -10.61 -14.45 24.94
N LYS A 291 -9.77 -13.43 24.96
CA LYS A 291 -9.43 -12.68 26.18
C LYS A 291 -10.63 -11.89 26.72
N LEU A 292 -11.33 -11.15 25.86
CA LEU A 292 -12.50 -10.36 26.24
C LEU A 292 -13.68 -11.20 26.74
N SER A 293 -13.86 -12.40 26.21
CA SER A 293 -14.91 -13.34 26.61
C SER A 293 -14.55 -14.17 27.85
N GLY A 294 -13.32 -14.07 28.35
CA GLY A 294 -12.83 -14.85 29.50
C GLY A 294 -12.49 -16.31 29.18
N VAL A 295 -12.45 -16.70 27.90
CA VAL A 295 -11.96 -18.02 27.46
C VAL A 295 -10.46 -18.14 27.75
N TYR A 296 -9.70 -17.07 27.48
CA TYR A 296 -8.30 -16.95 27.87
C TYR A 296 -8.16 -16.15 29.15
N LYS A 297 -7.32 -16.63 30.07
CA LYS A 297 -7.05 -15.95 31.33
C LYS A 297 -6.22 -14.70 31.06
N CYS A 298 -6.59 -13.60 31.68
CA CYS A 298 -5.91 -12.31 31.55
C CYS A 298 -4.99 -12.01 32.75
N LEU A 299 -3.94 -11.22 32.52
CA LEU A 299 -3.35 -10.42 33.60
C LEU A 299 -4.38 -9.38 34.07
N GLU A 300 -4.20 -8.87 35.30
CA GLU A 300 -5.05 -7.78 35.81
C GLU A 300 -4.94 -6.55 34.89
N GLY A 301 -6.06 -6.15 34.28
CA GLY A 301 -6.13 -5.02 33.36
C GLY A 301 -5.78 -5.33 31.89
N GLU A 302 -5.33 -6.54 31.55
CA GLU A 302 -5.02 -6.92 30.16
C GLU A 302 -6.26 -6.81 29.25
N CYS A 303 -6.06 -6.40 27.99
CA CYS A 303 -7.12 -6.02 27.05
C CYS A 303 -8.00 -4.82 27.49
N SER A 304 -7.54 -3.97 28.40
CA SER A 304 -8.27 -2.75 28.82
C SER A 304 -7.41 -1.48 28.70
N GLU A 305 -7.96 -0.31 29.04
CA GLU A 305 -7.24 0.96 28.99
C GLU A 305 -6.02 1.02 29.94
N SER A 306 -6.02 0.19 30.99
CA SER A 306 -4.89 0.14 31.91
C SER A 306 -3.65 -0.53 31.29
N PHE A 307 -3.85 -1.36 30.26
CA PHE A 307 -2.79 -2.03 29.47
C PHE A 307 -2.41 -1.23 28.22
N HIS A 308 -2.34 0.09 28.35
CA HIS A 308 -2.01 0.95 27.22
C HIS A 308 -0.50 0.97 26.93
N VAL A 309 -0.17 1.09 25.65
CA VAL A 309 1.18 1.32 25.15
C VAL A 309 1.16 2.54 24.22
N ASN A 310 2.30 3.21 24.07
CA ASN A 310 2.44 4.28 23.09
C ASN A 310 3.15 3.76 21.84
N ILE A 311 2.83 4.39 20.71
CA ILE A 311 3.45 4.11 19.42
C ILE A 311 4.12 5.40 18.93
N LYS A 312 5.34 5.28 18.38
CA LYS A 312 6.08 6.40 17.80
C LYS A 312 5.38 6.86 16.53
N ASP A 313 5.01 8.13 16.44
CA ASP A 313 4.48 8.70 15.20
C ASP A 313 5.50 8.55 14.06
N TYR A 314 4.98 8.19 12.89
CA TYR A 314 5.72 7.89 11.66
C TYR A 314 6.60 6.62 11.71
N SER A 315 6.57 5.85 12.80
CA SER A 315 7.23 4.55 12.82
C SER A 315 6.53 3.55 11.88
N SER A 316 7.23 2.49 11.48
CA SER A 316 6.80 1.54 10.44
C SER A 316 7.34 0.14 10.70
N TRP A 317 6.93 -0.85 9.90
CA TRP A 317 7.49 -2.20 10.01
C TRP A 317 8.73 -2.47 9.14
N SER A 318 9.08 -1.53 8.25
CA SER A 318 10.00 -1.80 7.12
C SER A 318 11.00 -0.68 6.85
N ASP A 319 11.17 0.29 7.76
CA ASP A 319 12.16 1.38 7.61
C ASP A 319 13.61 0.88 7.44
N TYR A 320 14.52 1.78 7.05
CA TYR A 320 15.97 1.51 7.07
C TYR A 320 16.51 1.44 8.50
N TYR A 321 16.33 0.30 9.15
CA TYR A 321 16.64 0.11 10.56
C TYR A 321 18.12 0.25 10.89
N ASP A 322 19.02 -0.01 9.92
CA ASP A 322 20.46 0.23 10.05
C ASP A 322 20.83 1.71 10.26
N LEU A 323 19.91 2.62 9.92
CA LEU A 323 20.07 4.07 10.11
C LEU A 323 19.29 4.61 11.31
N SER A 324 18.63 3.74 12.09
CA SER A 324 17.94 4.12 13.32
C SER A 324 18.93 4.66 14.36
N VAL A 325 18.54 5.72 15.07
CA VAL A 325 19.34 6.34 16.15
C VAL A 325 18.72 6.17 17.53
N ASP A 326 17.49 5.65 17.61
CA ASP A 326 16.73 5.50 18.86
C ASP A 326 16.28 4.05 19.11
N GLY A 327 16.78 3.10 18.30
CA GLY A 327 16.43 1.68 18.34
C GLY A 327 15.03 1.37 17.80
N ARG A 328 14.36 2.36 17.18
CA ARG A 328 13.00 2.24 16.60
C ARG A 328 13.01 2.60 15.12
N THR A 329 11.94 2.23 14.46
CA THR A 329 11.68 2.59 13.06
C THR A 329 11.11 4.00 12.93
N SER A 330 11.20 4.57 11.74
CA SER A 330 10.60 5.84 11.32
C SER A 330 9.99 5.63 9.92
N ASP A 331 9.90 6.69 9.13
CA ASP A 331 9.46 6.69 7.73
C ASP A 331 10.53 7.19 6.76
N MET A 332 11.81 7.18 7.17
CA MET A 332 12.91 7.74 6.39
C MET A 332 13.08 7.02 5.05
N ARG A 333 12.68 5.75 4.97
CA ARG A 333 12.60 5.01 3.70
C ARG A 333 11.80 5.76 2.65
N TRP A 334 10.61 6.27 2.98
CA TRP A 334 9.71 6.87 1.99
C TRP A 334 9.84 8.39 1.89
N THR A 335 10.42 9.05 2.88
CA THR A 335 10.68 10.50 2.83
C THR A 335 12.08 10.82 2.33
N GLY A 336 13.03 9.89 2.46
CA GLY A 336 14.46 10.14 2.24
C GLY A 336 15.10 10.98 3.36
N VAL A 337 14.39 11.25 4.46
CA VAL A 337 14.82 12.14 5.55
C VAL A 337 14.73 11.41 6.89
N ARG A 338 15.84 11.35 7.62
CA ARG A 338 15.84 10.90 9.01
C ARG A 338 15.33 12.04 9.90
N ARG A 339 14.23 11.80 10.61
CA ARG A 339 13.48 12.84 11.33
C ARG A 339 14.23 13.36 12.55
N GLU A 340 15.00 12.51 13.22
CA GLU A 340 15.63 12.79 14.50
C GLU A 340 16.70 13.91 14.42
N ASP A 341 17.38 14.02 13.29
CA ASP A 341 18.41 15.04 13.01
C ASP A 341 18.13 15.89 11.77
N GLY A 342 17.03 15.60 11.06
CA GLY A 342 16.55 16.37 9.92
C GLY A 342 17.50 16.32 8.72
N VAL A 343 18.15 15.17 8.50
CA VAL A 343 19.13 14.98 7.43
C VAL A 343 18.60 14.05 6.34
N VAL A 344 19.00 14.34 5.09
CA VAL A 344 18.70 13.55 3.90
C VAL A 344 19.69 12.40 3.82
N ILE A 345 19.18 11.18 3.67
CA ILE A 345 19.98 9.96 3.64
C ILE A 345 20.38 9.59 2.20
N HIS A 346 21.32 8.65 2.08
CA HIS A 346 21.61 7.92 0.85
C HIS A 346 21.42 6.42 1.06
N ARG A 347 21.32 5.65 -0.03
CA ARG A 347 21.35 4.19 -0.01
C ARG A 347 22.27 3.64 -1.10
N LEU A 348 22.72 2.41 -0.94
CA LEU A 348 23.52 1.71 -1.95
C LEU A 348 22.60 1.12 -3.03
N TYR A 349 22.90 1.37 -4.29
CA TYR A 349 22.23 0.80 -5.44
C TYR A 349 23.24 0.53 -6.56
N LYS A 350 23.28 -0.69 -7.10
CA LYS A 350 24.24 -1.14 -8.13
C LYS A 350 25.71 -0.73 -7.82
N GLY A 351 26.12 -0.86 -6.55
CA GLY A 351 27.49 -0.56 -6.11
C GLY A 351 27.82 0.93 -5.90
N ARG A 352 26.88 1.85 -6.14
CA ARG A 352 27.05 3.30 -5.90
C ARG A 352 26.09 3.80 -4.82
N LYS A 353 26.48 4.85 -4.08
CA LYS A 353 25.57 5.57 -3.18
C LYS A 353 24.67 6.48 -4.01
N ILE A 354 23.38 6.45 -3.74
CA ILE A 354 22.39 7.34 -4.36
C ILE A 354 21.62 8.11 -3.29
N SER A 355 21.54 9.43 -3.47
CA SER A 355 20.75 10.29 -2.58
C SER A 355 19.28 9.89 -2.62
N GLN A 356 18.62 9.91 -1.46
CA GLN A 356 17.19 9.65 -1.34
C GLN A 356 16.35 10.95 -1.40
N LEU A 357 16.98 12.09 -1.72
CA LEU A 357 16.31 13.40 -1.81
C LEU A 357 15.10 13.42 -2.76
N TRP A 358 15.16 12.62 -3.83
CA TRP A 358 14.07 12.48 -4.79
C TRP A 358 12.76 12.02 -4.15
N LYS A 359 12.82 11.23 -3.06
CA LYS A 359 11.63 10.76 -2.34
C LYS A 359 10.92 11.88 -1.63
N TYR A 360 11.67 12.83 -1.05
CA TYR A 360 11.09 14.02 -0.43
C TYR A 360 10.38 14.88 -1.47
N ALA A 361 11.04 15.17 -2.59
CA ALA A 361 10.48 15.96 -3.68
C ALA A 361 9.23 15.28 -4.29
N PHE A 362 9.28 13.96 -4.53
CA PHE A 362 8.14 13.19 -5.04
C PHE A 362 6.96 13.22 -4.05
N THR A 363 7.23 13.02 -2.76
CA THR A 363 6.19 13.12 -1.72
C THR A 363 5.55 14.51 -1.72
N LYS A 364 6.36 15.56 -1.69
CA LYS A 364 5.90 16.96 -1.67
C LYS A 364 5.11 17.32 -2.93
N LEU A 365 5.57 16.90 -4.10
CA LEU A 365 4.86 17.11 -5.36
C LEU A 365 3.48 16.44 -5.31
N PHE A 366 3.40 15.16 -4.93
CA PHE A 366 2.11 14.46 -4.87
C PHE A 366 1.16 15.08 -3.83
N ARG A 367 1.64 15.66 -2.73
CA ARG A 367 0.78 16.48 -1.84
C ARG A 367 0.15 17.68 -2.54
N GLU A 368 0.87 18.31 -3.46
CA GLU A 368 0.39 19.44 -4.23
C GLU A 368 -0.62 18.97 -5.29
N LEU A 369 -0.28 17.94 -6.06
CA LEU A 369 -1.16 17.35 -7.08
C LEU A 369 -2.48 16.84 -6.50
N ASN A 370 -2.44 16.11 -5.39
CA ASN A 370 -3.63 15.60 -4.71
C ASN A 370 -4.56 16.74 -4.29
N ARG A 371 -4.01 17.84 -3.77
CA ARG A 371 -4.80 19.01 -3.37
C ARG A 371 -5.38 19.71 -4.60
N SER A 372 -4.61 19.90 -5.66
CA SER A 372 -5.09 20.55 -6.89
C SER A 372 -6.25 19.77 -7.51
N ILE A 373 -6.17 18.44 -7.53
CA ILE A 373 -7.27 17.58 -7.99
C ILE A 373 -8.47 17.65 -7.03
N ARG A 374 -8.26 17.49 -5.71
CA ARG A 374 -9.36 17.59 -4.73
C ARG A 374 -10.09 18.91 -4.84
N PHE A 375 -9.35 20.02 -4.88
CA PHE A 375 -9.97 21.35 -4.97
C PHE A 375 -10.65 21.55 -6.32
N GLY A 376 -10.12 20.99 -7.40
CA GLY A 376 -10.80 21.00 -8.69
C GLY A 376 -12.12 20.23 -8.69
N VAL A 377 -12.16 19.06 -8.03
CA VAL A 377 -13.38 18.26 -7.82
C VAL A 377 -14.41 19.03 -6.98
N ILE A 378 -13.99 19.59 -5.85
CA ILE A 378 -14.88 20.36 -4.97
C ILE A 378 -15.41 21.61 -5.67
N ASP A 379 -14.58 22.34 -6.42
CA ASP A 379 -14.99 23.55 -7.15
C ASP A 379 -16.06 23.25 -8.19
N LEU A 380 -15.86 22.22 -9.01
CA LEU A 380 -16.81 21.85 -10.06
C LEU A 380 -18.13 21.30 -9.48
N LEU A 381 -18.06 20.42 -8.47
CA LEU A 381 -19.27 19.90 -7.82
C LEU A 381 -20.10 21.01 -7.15
N ARG A 382 -19.46 22.02 -6.54
CA ARG A 382 -20.16 23.16 -5.91
C ARG A 382 -20.83 24.10 -6.90
N LYS A 383 -20.42 24.09 -8.17
CA LYS A 383 -21.11 24.88 -9.22
C LYS A 383 -22.39 24.21 -9.68
N THR A 384 -22.45 22.89 -9.59
CA THR A 384 -23.57 22.07 -10.09
C THR A 384 -24.43 21.48 -8.99
N SER A 385 -24.10 21.74 -7.71
CA SER A 385 -24.84 21.23 -6.56
C SER A 385 -24.69 22.17 -5.35
N GLU A 386 -25.68 22.15 -4.46
CA GLU A 386 -25.61 22.80 -3.14
C GLU A 386 -24.86 21.93 -2.11
N ALA A 387 -24.17 20.87 -2.55
CA ALA A 387 -23.50 19.92 -1.68
C ALA A 387 -22.39 20.58 -0.85
N ASP A 388 -22.42 20.35 0.46
CA ASP A 388 -21.33 20.73 1.34
C ASP A 388 -20.14 19.76 1.23
N VAL A 389 -19.08 20.01 2.01
CA VAL A 389 -17.87 19.17 1.96
C VAL A 389 -18.13 17.74 2.44
N GLU A 390 -19.04 17.55 3.39
CA GLU A 390 -19.33 16.21 3.93
C GLU A 390 -20.15 15.39 2.94
N ALA A 391 -21.11 16.02 2.24
CA ALA A 391 -21.81 15.42 1.11
C ALA A 391 -20.84 15.02 -0.02
N VAL A 392 -19.85 15.86 -0.35
CA VAL A 392 -18.81 15.50 -1.33
C VAL A 392 -17.94 14.34 -0.83
N LYS A 393 -17.56 14.31 0.44
CA LYS A 393 -16.81 13.16 1.01
C LYS A 393 -17.63 11.88 0.93
N GLU A 394 -18.91 11.92 1.28
CA GLU A 394 -19.80 10.76 1.21
C GLU A 394 -19.94 10.26 -0.22
N PHE A 395 -20.15 11.16 -1.20
CA PHE A 395 -20.13 10.82 -2.61
C PHE A 395 -18.81 10.13 -3.02
N LEU A 396 -17.66 10.70 -2.64
CA LEU A 396 -16.37 10.13 -2.97
C LEU A 396 -16.15 8.77 -2.29
N VAL A 397 -16.69 8.52 -1.10
CA VAL A 397 -16.68 7.18 -0.48
C VAL A 397 -17.56 6.22 -1.28
N ARG A 398 -18.80 6.60 -1.59
CA ARG A 398 -19.75 5.76 -2.35
C ARG A 398 -19.30 5.49 -3.77
N TYR A 399 -18.50 6.36 -4.38
CA TYR A 399 -17.94 6.15 -5.71
C TYR A 399 -17.05 4.88 -5.79
N ALA A 400 -16.58 4.34 -4.66
CA ALA A 400 -15.96 3.02 -4.61
C ALA A 400 -16.86 1.94 -5.22
N ARG A 401 -18.19 2.06 -5.09
CA ARG A 401 -19.18 1.16 -5.69
C ARG A 401 -19.18 1.17 -7.22
N ILE A 402 -18.65 2.23 -7.84
CA ILE A 402 -18.40 2.29 -9.28
C ILE A 402 -17.00 1.76 -9.58
N PHE A 403 -15.99 2.21 -8.84
CA PHE A 403 -14.59 1.87 -9.13
C PHE A 403 -14.30 0.37 -8.97
N PHE A 404 -14.90 -0.28 -7.97
CA PHE A 404 -14.77 -1.71 -7.68
C PHE A 404 -16.09 -2.46 -7.90
N ARG A 405 -16.92 -2.02 -8.87
CA ARG A 405 -18.31 -2.48 -9.04
C ARG A 405 -18.48 -3.99 -8.96
N GLU A 406 -17.73 -4.76 -9.72
CA GLU A 406 -17.91 -6.23 -9.79
C GLU A 406 -17.63 -6.92 -8.45
N HIS A 407 -16.78 -6.35 -7.59
CA HIS A 407 -16.58 -6.87 -6.24
C HIS A 407 -17.83 -6.67 -5.40
N TYR A 408 -18.42 -5.48 -5.42
CA TYR A 408 -19.65 -5.20 -4.68
C TYR A 408 -20.86 -5.97 -5.22
N GLU A 409 -20.97 -6.11 -6.55
CA GLU A 409 -21.99 -6.93 -7.21
C GLU A 409 -21.87 -8.42 -6.85
N TYR A 410 -20.64 -8.94 -6.71
CA TYR A 410 -20.41 -10.33 -6.27
C TYR A 410 -21.07 -10.63 -4.92
N PHE A 411 -21.13 -9.64 -4.02
CA PHE A 411 -21.76 -9.74 -2.71
C PHE A 411 -23.16 -9.12 -2.66
N GLU A 412 -23.81 -8.93 -3.81
CA GLU A 412 -25.17 -8.39 -3.93
C GLU A 412 -25.37 -7.03 -3.25
N MET A 413 -24.31 -6.21 -3.22
CA MET A 413 -24.37 -4.88 -2.63
C MET A 413 -24.78 -3.84 -3.68
N GLU A 414 -25.40 -2.76 -3.21
CA GLU A 414 -25.88 -1.67 -4.06
C GLU A 414 -24.72 -0.96 -4.80
N THR A 415 -24.86 -0.81 -6.12
CA THR A 415 -23.88 -0.17 -7.03
C THR A 415 -24.52 0.76 -8.06
N SER A 416 -25.83 1.00 -7.97
CA SER A 416 -26.56 1.92 -8.85
C SER A 416 -26.04 3.34 -8.72
N VAL A 417 -26.21 4.08 -9.82
CA VAL A 417 -25.88 5.51 -9.87
C VAL A 417 -26.70 6.29 -8.85
N ASP A 418 -27.97 5.93 -8.63
CA ASP A 418 -28.84 6.60 -7.66
C ASP A 418 -28.26 6.53 -6.23
N TYR A 419 -27.75 5.36 -5.81
CA TYR A 419 -27.09 5.22 -4.52
C TYR A 419 -25.83 6.08 -4.41
N VAL A 420 -25.01 6.08 -5.44
CA VAL A 420 -23.74 6.82 -5.45
C VAL A 420 -23.98 8.32 -5.45
N MET A 421 -24.99 8.79 -6.18
CA MET A 421 -25.33 10.20 -6.35
C MET A 421 -26.21 10.79 -5.24
N GLU A 422 -26.86 9.96 -4.41
CA GLU A 422 -27.74 10.41 -3.32
C GLU A 422 -27.19 11.60 -2.51
N PRO A 423 -25.91 11.62 -2.07
CA PRO A 423 -25.39 12.73 -1.27
C PRO A 423 -25.31 14.08 -2.01
N LEU A 424 -25.24 14.06 -3.35
CA LEU A 424 -25.11 15.24 -4.19
C LEU A 424 -26.46 15.79 -4.69
N GLY A 425 -27.56 15.11 -4.41
CA GLY A 425 -28.90 15.53 -4.83
C GLY A 425 -29.03 15.59 -6.35
N GLU A 426 -29.42 16.76 -6.88
CA GLU A 426 -29.71 16.98 -8.32
C GLU A 426 -28.46 17.30 -9.17
N ALA A 427 -27.25 17.05 -8.68
CA ALA A 427 -26.02 17.24 -9.46
C ALA A 427 -26.03 16.39 -10.74
N ASP A 428 -25.55 16.94 -11.86
CA ASP A 428 -25.41 16.16 -13.11
C ASP A 428 -24.50 14.93 -12.90
N PRO A 429 -25.04 13.69 -12.99
CA PRO A 429 -24.25 12.49 -12.78
C PRO A 429 -23.10 12.35 -13.79
N SER A 430 -23.23 12.91 -14.99
CA SER A 430 -22.17 12.83 -16.01
C SER A 430 -20.89 13.52 -15.53
N LEU A 431 -21.01 14.77 -15.07
CA LEU A 431 -19.88 15.50 -14.49
C LEU A 431 -19.43 14.88 -13.17
N ALA A 432 -20.36 14.59 -12.25
CA ALA A 432 -20.01 14.11 -10.92
C ALA A 432 -19.24 12.77 -10.95
N LEU A 433 -19.72 11.79 -11.72
CA LEU A 433 -19.05 10.49 -11.85
C LEU A 433 -17.70 10.61 -12.57
N LYS A 434 -17.56 11.56 -13.50
CA LYS A 434 -16.25 11.88 -14.10
C LYS A 434 -15.28 12.45 -13.07
N LEU A 435 -15.75 13.30 -12.15
CA LEU A 435 -14.94 13.84 -11.05
C LEU A 435 -14.59 12.76 -10.01
N GLY A 436 -15.52 11.85 -9.72
CA GLY A 436 -15.26 10.65 -8.91
C GLY A 436 -14.14 9.80 -9.51
N ARG A 437 -14.19 9.55 -10.83
CA ARG A 437 -13.12 8.86 -11.57
C ARG A 437 -11.78 9.58 -11.43
N ILE A 438 -11.73 10.87 -11.70
CA ILE A 438 -10.50 11.69 -11.62
C ILE A 438 -9.91 11.61 -10.20
N TYR A 439 -10.75 11.69 -9.17
CA TYR A 439 -10.34 11.57 -7.78
C TYR A 439 -9.76 10.18 -7.48
N TYR A 440 -10.40 9.11 -7.93
CA TYR A 440 -9.92 7.74 -7.70
C TYR A 440 -8.65 7.40 -8.48
N ILE A 441 -8.48 7.95 -9.68
CA ILE A 441 -7.20 7.82 -10.41
C ILE A 441 -6.08 8.56 -9.65
N MET A 442 -6.38 9.71 -9.04
CA MET A 442 -5.42 10.38 -8.14
C MET A 442 -5.10 9.52 -6.92
N LEU A 443 -6.09 8.89 -6.29
CA LEU A 443 -5.85 7.98 -5.15
C LEU A 443 -4.97 6.79 -5.57
N LEU A 444 -5.27 6.16 -6.72
CA LEU A 444 -4.47 5.08 -7.30
C LEU A 444 -3.02 5.51 -7.53
N ALA A 445 -2.79 6.75 -7.94
CA ALA A 445 -1.45 7.29 -8.18
C ALA A 445 -0.62 7.52 -6.90
N ASN A 446 -1.16 7.26 -5.71
CA ASN A 446 -0.49 7.49 -4.44
C ASN A 446 0.11 6.22 -3.80
N HIS A 447 0.31 5.14 -4.58
CA HIS A 447 1.02 3.95 -4.10
C HIS A 447 2.33 4.31 -3.37
N SER A 448 2.62 3.64 -2.26
CA SER A 448 3.88 3.82 -1.53
C SER A 448 5.09 3.22 -2.26
N CYS A 449 4.87 2.21 -3.11
CA CYS A 449 5.90 1.38 -3.75
C CYS A 449 7.08 2.15 -4.36
N PRO A 450 6.88 3.25 -5.13
CA PRO A 450 8.00 3.99 -5.70
C PRO A 450 9.04 4.32 -4.64
N ARG A 451 8.58 4.88 -3.51
CA ARG A 451 9.44 5.40 -2.45
C ARG A 451 9.95 4.32 -1.50
N PHE A 452 9.51 3.07 -1.65
CA PHE A 452 10.07 1.94 -0.89
C PHE A 452 11.50 1.63 -1.37
N TRP A 453 11.71 1.67 -2.68
CA TRP A 453 12.96 1.29 -3.35
C TRP A 453 14.00 2.41 -3.35
N GLU A 454 15.27 2.03 -3.44
CA GLU A 454 16.38 2.97 -3.46
C GLU A 454 16.42 3.87 -4.72
N PRO A 455 16.30 3.32 -5.95
CA PRO A 455 16.25 4.13 -7.18
C PRO A 455 14.84 4.63 -7.51
N ILE A 456 14.75 5.77 -8.18
CA ILE A 456 13.48 6.32 -8.68
C ILE A 456 12.95 5.58 -9.92
N ASP A 457 13.83 5.15 -10.83
CA ASP A 457 13.46 4.58 -12.14
C ASP A 457 12.98 3.12 -11.99
N THR A 458 11.68 2.96 -11.71
CA THR A 458 11.00 1.67 -11.54
C THR A 458 9.62 1.69 -12.17
N ARG A 459 9.07 0.51 -12.46
CA ARG A 459 7.74 0.36 -13.09
C ARG A 459 6.61 1.00 -12.26
N VAL A 460 6.75 1.01 -10.94
CA VAL A 460 5.78 1.58 -10.02
C VAL A 460 5.83 3.11 -9.99
N THR A 461 7.02 3.72 -10.11
CA THR A 461 7.12 5.19 -10.26
C THR A 461 6.45 5.63 -11.56
N PHE A 462 6.71 4.90 -12.65
CA PHE A 462 6.05 5.14 -13.93
C PHE A 462 4.52 5.03 -13.80
N GLY A 463 4.01 3.97 -13.16
CA GLY A 463 2.58 3.76 -12.92
C GLY A 463 1.92 4.91 -12.18
N ASN A 464 2.50 5.35 -11.04
CA ASN A 464 1.98 6.50 -10.28
C ASN A 464 1.93 7.77 -11.14
N VAL A 465 3.01 8.07 -11.87
CA VAL A 465 3.09 9.30 -12.68
C VAL A 465 2.14 9.24 -13.87
N ALA A 466 1.99 8.08 -14.52
CA ALA A 466 1.05 7.90 -15.61
C ALA A 466 -0.41 8.07 -15.13
N ALA A 467 -0.76 7.48 -13.98
CA ALA A 467 -2.08 7.63 -13.39
C ALA A 467 -2.39 9.08 -13.02
N ILE A 468 -1.52 9.78 -12.27
CA ILE A 468 -1.78 11.17 -11.90
C ILE A 468 -1.83 12.10 -13.12
N THR A 469 -1.01 11.84 -14.14
CA THR A 469 -1.05 12.58 -15.40
C THR A 469 -2.40 12.43 -16.09
N LYS A 470 -2.98 11.21 -16.10
CA LYS A 470 -4.32 10.99 -16.64
C LYS A 470 -5.36 11.83 -15.89
N ALA A 471 -5.34 11.80 -14.56
CA ALA A 471 -6.28 12.57 -13.75
C ALA A 471 -6.17 14.09 -13.97
N LEU A 472 -4.93 14.61 -14.06
CA LEU A 472 -4.67 16.03 -14.32
C LEU A 472 -5.18 16.46 -15.70
N ILE A 473 -4.89 15.69 -16.75
CA ILE A 473 -5.32 16.02 -18.12
C ILE A 473 -6.84 15.91 -18.24
N GLU A 474 -7.47 14.87 -17.68
CA GLU A 474 -8.93 14.75 -17.68
C GLU A 474 -9.58 15.94 -16.97
N LEU A 475 -9.08 16.37 -15.81
CA LEU A 475 -9.60 17.52 -15.09
C LEU A 475 -9.33 18.85 -15.81
N MET A 476 -8.16 19.01 -16.41
CA MET A 476 -7.81 20.17 -17.21
C MET A 476 -8.77 20.33 -18.39
N ASN A 477 -9.08 19.25 -19.10
CA ASN A 477 -10.01 19.26 -20.23
C ASN A 477 -11.44 19.64 -19.80
N LEU A 478 -11.90 19.24 -18.61
CA LEU A 478 -13.17 19.70 -18.06
C LEU A 478 -13.16 21.23 -17.85
N TYR A 479 -12.08 21.78 -17.31
CA TYR A 479 -11.96 23.22 -17.14
C TYR A 479 -11.80 23.98 -18.45
N MET A 480 -11.16 23.43 -19.49
CA MET A 480 -11.05 24.11 -20.78
C MET A 480 -12.41 24.43 -21.40
N GLY A 481 -13.44 23.62 -21.12
CA GLY A 481 -14.81 23.86 -21.56
C GLY A 481 -15.57 24.94 -20.77
N GLU A 482 -15.06 25.35 -19.60
CA GLU A 482 -15.78 26.24 -18.67
C GLU A 482 -14.99 27.49 -18.23
N ASN A 483 -13.71 27.32 -17.90
CA ASN A 483 -12.84 28.34 -17.32
C ASN A 483 -11.36 28.03 -17.67
N GLU A 484 -10.89 28.71 -18.71
CA GLU A 484 -9.52 28.56 -19.25
C GLU A 484 -8.43 28.94 -18.22
N GLU A 485 -8.69 29.87 -17.31
CA GLU A 485 -7.73 30.25 -16.26
C GLU A 485 -7.46 29.08 -15.31
N ARG A 486 -8.51 28.38 -14.87
CA ARG A 486 -8.35 27.20 -13.99
C ARG A 486 -7.73 26.01 -14.72
N ALA A 487 -7.96 25.88 -16.03
CA ALA A 487 -7.25 24.89 -16.85
C ALA A 487 -5.74 25.13 -16.84
N ASN A 488 -5.29 26.39 -16.92
CA ASN A 488 -3.87 26.74 -16.84
C ASN A 488 -3.22 26.41 -15.48
N TYR A 489 -3.98 26.45 -14.38
CA TYR A 489 -3.46 26.02 -13.08
C TYR A 489 -3.17 24.51 -13.06
N LEU A 490 -3.99 23.69 -13.71
CA LEU A 490 -3.76 22.25 -13.84
C LEU A 490 -2.65 21.94 -14.84
N LEU A 491 -2.53 22.73 -15.90
CA LEU A 491 -1.38 22.67 -16.79
C LEU A 491 -0.08 22.92 -16.02
N LEU A 492 -0.03 23.90 -15.11
CA LEU A 492 1.14 24.15 -14.27
C LEU A 492 1.49 22.93 -13.40
N GLU A 493 0.50 22.26 -12.82
CA GLU A 493 0.72 21.03 -12.05
C GLU A 493 1.26 19.88 -12.92
N TYR A 494 0.76 19.73 -14.14
CA TYR A 494 1.31 18.79 -15.11
C TYR A 494 2.75 19.16 -15.53
N MET A 495 3.04 20.45 -15.73
CA MET A 495 4.38 20.92 -16.08
C MET A 495 5.41 20.62 -14.99
N LYS A 496 5.01 20.58 -13.72
CA LYS A 496 5.89 20.15 -12.61
C LYS A 496 6.29 18.67 -12.69
N LEU A 497 5.48 17.82 -13.32
CA LEU A 497 5.86 16.43 -13.63
C LEU A 497 6.84 16.39 -14.81
N LEU A 498 6.56 17.13 -15.89
CA LEU A 498 7.45 17.19 -17.05
C LEU A 498 8.83 17.76 -16.71
N ALA A 499 8.86 18.80 -15.87
CA ALA A 499 10.05 19.47 -15.39
C ALA A 499 10.43 19.04 -13.96
N PHE A 500 10.16 17.78 -13.57
CA PHE A 500 10.47 17.27 -12.24
C PHE A 500 11.90 17.59 -11.73
N PRO A 501 12.96 17.52 -12.56
CA PRO A 501 14.30 17.89 -12.11
C PRO A 501 14.45 19.34 -11.62
N GLN A 502 13.63 20.27 -12.12
CA GLN A 502 13.63 21.68 -11.72
C GLN A 502 13.18 21.88 -10.26
N LEU A 503 12.41 20.93 -9.71
CA LEU A 503 11.89 21.00 -8.35
C LEU A 503 12.98 20.99 -7.28
N TYR A 504 14.22 20.60 -7.61
CA TYR A 504 15.36 20.80 -6.71
C TYR A 504 15.54 22.27 -6.32
N TYR A 505 15.41 23.17 -7.30
CA TYR A 505 15.54 24.60 -7.08
C TYR A 505 14.24 25.17 -6.52
N ASP A 506 13.10 24.83 -7.11
CA ASP A 506 11.80 25.42 -6.72
C ASP A 506 11.38 25.04 -5.30
N TYR A 507 11.84 23.88 -4.80
CA TYR A 507 11.58 23.45 -3.43
C TYR A 507 12.72 23.78 -2.44
N ASP A 508 13.70 24.60 -2.84
CA ASP A 508 14.84 24.96 -2.02
C ASP A 508 15.58 23.73 -1.43
N LEU A 509 15.67 22.62 -2.17
CA LEU A 509 16.22 21.36 -1.64
C LEU A 509 17.70 21.47 -1.30
N PHE A 510 18.42 22.39 -1.94
CA PHE A 510 19.80 22.76 -1.63
C PHE A 510 19.99 23.28 -0.19
N ARG A 511 18.92 23.67 0.52
CA ARG A 511 18.99 24.09 1.93
C ARG A 511 18.91 22.92 2.92
N MET A 512 18.50 21.74 2.46
CA MET A 512 18.46 20.56 3.32
C MET A 512 19.89 20.08 3.61
N ARG A 513 20.09 19.41 4.75
CA ARG A 513 21.39 18.86 5.13
C ARG A 513 21.47 17.39 4.72
N GLY A 514 22.54 16.99 4.05
CA GLY A 514 22.84 15.57 3.81
C GLY A 514 23.42 14.89 5.06
N LEU A 515 23.19 13.58 5.21
CA LEU A 515 23.73 12.76 6.29
C LEU A 515 25.27 12.72 6.25
N GLU A 516 25.84 12.51 5.07
CA GLU A 516 27.28 12.60 4.81
C GLU A 516 27.69 13.96 4.21
N GLY A 517 26.72 14.87 4.04
CA GLY A 517 26.93 16.25 3.60
C GLY A 517 26.90 16.47 2.09
N TRP A 518 26.75 15.42 1.28
CA TRP A 518 26.72 15.52 -0.19
C TRP A 518 25.35 15.24 -0.80
N GLU A 519 24.46 14.58 -0.06
CA GLU A 519 23.18 14.05 -0.54
C GLU A 519 22.21 15.13 -1.06
N THR A 520 22.41 16.39 -0.64
CA THR A 520 21.57 17.53 -1.01
C THR A 520 22.22 18.45 -2.04
N SER A 521 23.36 18.05 -2.59
CA SER A 521 24.01 18.75 -3.70
C SER A 521 23.23 18.59 -5.01
N GLU A 522 23.44 19.53 -5.91
CA GLU A 522 22.88 19.49 -7.26
C GLU A 522 23.31 18.23 -8.03
N GLU A 523 24.59 17.86 -7.93
CA GLU A 523 25.13 16.65 -8.56
C GLU A 523 24.42 15.38 -8.05
N ALA A 524 24.24 15.26 -6.73
CA ALA A 524 23.54 14.12 -6.14
C ALA A 524 22.08 14.02 -6.58
N TRP A 525 21.40 15.17 -6.69
CA TRP A 525 20.03 15.24 -7.20
C TRP A 525 19.94 14.73 -8.64
N PHE A 526 20.70 15.32 -9.57
CA PHE A 526 20.63 14.92 -10.97
C PHE A 526 21.15 13.51 -11.23
N ASP A 527 22.15 13.03 -10.47
CA ASP A 527 22.62 11.64 -10.56
C ASP A 527 21.54 10.62 -10.15
N SER A 528 20.72 10.96 -9.14
CA SER A 528 19.61 10.11 -8.68
C SER A 528 18.46 9.99 -9.68
N LEU A 529 18.35 10.93 -10.64
CA LEU A 529 17.28 10.98 -11.64
C LEU A 529 17.68 10.42 -13.00
N LYS A 530 18.93 9.97 -13.17
CA LYS A 530 19.40 9.40 -14.44
C LYS A 530 18.52 8.21 -14.84
N SER A 531 18.24 8.13 -16.13
CA SER A 531 17.54 7.00 -16.72
C SER A 531 18.32 5.70 -16.48
N GLU A 532 17.61 4.65 -16.11
CA GLU A 532 18.16 3.29 -15.95
C GLU A 532 17.90 2.42 -17.19
N VAL A 533 17.38 2.99 -18.28
CA VAL A 533 17.05 2.26 -19.53
C VAL A 533 17.79 2.82 -20.75
N PRO A 534 18.13 1.98 -21.74
CA PRO A 534 18.94 2.40 -22.89
C PRO A 534 18.16 3.20 -23.94
N ASN A 535 16.83 3.11 -23.95
CA ASN A 535 15.96 3.68 -24.98
C ASN A 535 15.26 4.99 -24.56
N SER A 536 15.68 5.60 -23.44
CA SER A 536 15.23 6.92 -23.01
C SER A 536 16.31 7.60 -22.19
N ARG A 537 16.63 8.86 -22.50
CA ARG A 537 17.49 9.74 -21.69
C ARG A 537 16.74 10.46 -20.58
N TYR A 538 15.41 10.54 -20.67
CA TYR A 538 14.58 11.21 -19.67
C TYR A 538 14.53 10.44 -18.35
N ASN A 539 14.44 11.17 -17.24
CA ASN A 539 14.06 10.58 -15.95
C ASN A 539 12.66 9.96 -16.03
N VAL A 540 12.38 8.96 -15.19
CA VAL A 540 11.12 8.19 -15.25
C VAL A 540 9.86 9.05 -15.07
N VAL A 541 9.91 10.15 -14.32
CA VAL A 541 8.75 11.03 -14.09
C VAL A 541 8.40 11.77 -15.38
N THR A 542 9.38 12.44 -16.00
CA THR A 542 9.21 13.07 -17.31
C THR A 542 8.78 12.05 -18.37
N ARG A 543 9.41 10.86 -18.39
CA ARG A 543 9.10 9.78 -19.34
C ARG A 543 7.64 9.35 -19.28
N ALA A 544 7.11 9.11 -18.08
CA ALA A 544 5.71 8.72 -17.86
C ALA A 544 4.72 9.85 -18.18
N ALA A 545 5.03 11.08 -17.77
CA ALA A 545 4.20 12.25 -18.04
C ALA A 545 4.11 12.56 -19.55
N LEU A 546 5.21 12.38 -20.31
CA LEU A 546 5.21 12.45 -21.77
C LEU A 546 4.46 11.27 -22.41
N TYR A 547 4.62 10.06 -21.86
CA TYR A 547 3.94 8.86 -22.36
C TYR A 547 2.42 9.02 -22.37
N VAL A 548 1.85 9.59 -21.31
CA VAL A 548 0.40 9.89 -21.28
C VAL A 548 0.10 11.16 -22.07
N GLY A 549 0.89 12.22 -21.88
CA GLY A 549 0.66 13.52 -22.52
C GLY A 549 0.61 13.46 -24.05
N LYS A 550 1.47 12.65 -24.70
CA LYS A 550 1.48 12.50 -26.16
C LYS A 550 0.20 11.88 -26.74
N ARG A 551 -0.60 11.23 -25.89
CA ARG A 551 -1.86 10.59 -26.25
C ARG A 551 -3.06 11.48 -25.92
N ASP A 552 -3.01 12.17 -24.77
CA ASP A 552 -4.21 12.76 -24.16
C ASP A 552 -4.23 14.30 -24.16
N LEU A 553 -3.08 14.98 -24.38
CA LEU A 553 -3.07 16.44 -24.42
C LEU A 553 -3.80 16.98 -25.65
N PRO A 554 -4.51 18.12 -25.52
CA PRO A 554 -5.05 18.88 -26.65
C PRO A 554 -3.96 19.27 -27.67
N GLY A 555 -4.35 19.43 -28.94
CA GLY A 555 -3.42 19.60 -30.07
C GLY A 555 -2.33 20.66 -29.89
N ASP A 556 -2.67 21.84 -29.38
CA ASP A 556 -1.70 22.92 -29.16
C ASP A 556 -0.69 22.58 -28.05
N LEU A 557 -1.17 22.02 -26.93
CA LEU A 557 -0.32 21.59 -25.81
C LEU A 557 0.55 20.39 -26.19
N LYS A 558 0.00 19.48 -26.99
CA LYS A 558 0.74 18.35 -27.57
C LYS A 558 1.88 18.85 -28.46
N SER A 559 1.62 19.84 -29.31
CA SER A 559 2.64 20.44 -30.19
C SER A 559 3.78 21.08 -29.40
N ILE A 560 3.49 21.65 -28.22
CA ILE A 560 4.51 22.20 -27.31
C ILE A 560 5.43 21.10 -26.78
N ILE A 561 4.88 19.99 -26.29
CA ILE A 561 5.73 18.88 -25.79
C ILE A 561 6.51 18.21 -26.93
N GLU A 562 5.94 18.12 -28.14
CA GLU A 562 6.63 17.63 -29.35
C GLU A 562 7.82 18.53 -29.75
N SER A 563 7.72 19.83 -29.50
CA SER A 563 8.78 20.79 -29.81
C SER A 563 9.91 20.79 -28.79
N LEU A 564 9.64 20.42 -27.54
CA LEU A 564 10.59 20.46 -26.42
C LEU A 564 11.23 19.10 -26.11
N TYR A 565 10.53 18.01 -26.43
CA TYR A 565 10.92 16.65 -26.06
C TYR A 565 10.87 15.71 -27.26
N ASP A 566 11.80 14.75 -27.28
CA ASP A 566 11.76 13.63 -28.22
C ASP A 566 10.74 12.59 -27.73
N LEU A 567 9.57 12.56 -28.37
CA LEU A 567 8.46 11.69 -27.95
C LEU A 567 8.65 10.22 -28.31
N ASP A 568 9.66 9.87 -29.12
CA ASP A 568 10.04 8.48 -29.38
C ASP A 568 10.68 7.84 -28.13
N GLU A 569 11.33 8.65 -27.28
CA GLU A 569 11.89 8.23 -26.00
C GLU A 569 10.85 8.19 -24.87
N ALA A 570 9.61 8.65 -25.10
CA ALA A 570 8.52 8.52 -24.16
C ALA A 570 7.93 7.10 -24.25
N VAL A 571 8.62 6.15 -23.61
CA VAL A 571 8.31 4.70 -23.56
C VAL A 571 8.04 4.23 -22.13
N ALA A 572 7.46 3.04 -21.99
CA ALA A 572 7.15 2.48 -20.68
C ALA A 572 8.31 1.70 -20.03
N ASP A 573 9.45 1.48 -20.70
CA ASP A 573 10.62 0.82 -20.10
C ASP A 573 11.11 1.59 -18.85
N THR A 574 11.50 0.85 -17.81
CA THR A 574 12.08 1.40 -16.57
C THR A 574 13.21 0.51 -16.04
N GLY A 575 13.94 0.98 -15.04
CA GLY A 575 14.77 0.09 -14.22
C GLY A 575 13.93 -1.00 -13.52
N HIS A 576 14.60 -2.09 -13.11
CA HIS A 576 13.99 -3.18 -12.34
C HIS A 576 13.81 -2.82 -10.87
N ILE A 577 12.77 -3.39 -10.27
CA ILE A 577 12.58 -3.35 -8.82
C ILE A 577 13.52 -4.38 -8.17
N PRO A 578 14.40 -3.98 -7.22
CA PRO A 578 15.34 -4.90 -6.59
C PRO A 578 14.67 -6.13 -5.94
N GLY A 579 13.51 -5.96 -5.31
CA GLY A 579 12.77 -7.04 -4.68
C GLY A 579 12.12 -8.04 -5.64
N GLU A 580 12.04 -7.73 -6.94
CA GLU A 580 11.42 -8.62 -7.93
C GLU A 580 12.45 -9.45 -8.73
N MET A 581 13.75 -9.27 -8.43
CA MET A 581 14.84 -9.96 -9.13
C MET A 581 14.90 -11.47 -8.89
N HIS A 582 14.09 -12.00 -7.96
CA HIS A 582 13.92 -13.45 -7.79
C HIS A 582 13.02 -14.08 -8.85
N GLY A 583 12.26 -13.27 -9.61
CA GLY A 583 11.49 -13.74 -10.77
C GLY A 583 12.40 -14.04 -11.96
N TYR A 584 11.99 -15.00 -12.80
CA TYR A 584 12.67 -15.31 -14.04
C TYR A 584 12.13 -14.41 -15.16
N TRP A 585 12.72 -13.23 -15.28
CA TRP A 585 12.36 -12.22 -16.28
C TRP A 585 12.91 -12.57 -17.66
N GLU A 586 12.12 -12.34 -18.71
CA GLU A 586 12.63 -12.48 -20.08
C GLU A 586 13.73 -11.46 -20.39
N ASN A 587 13.54 -10.22 -19.94
CA ASN A 587 14.60 -9.22 -19.87
C ASN A 587 15.03 -8.99 -18.41
N PRO A 588 16.18 -9.53 -17.97
CA PRO A 588 16.68 -9.34 -16.60
C PRO A 588 17.46 -8.02 -16.41
N GLU A 589 17.74 -7.27 -17.48
CA GLU A 589 18.58 -6.05 -17.40
C GLU A 589 17.77 -4.82 -16.99
N TRP A 590 16.54 -4.70 -17.50
CA TRP A 590 15.57 -3.66 -17.13
C TRP A 590 14.13 -4.15 -17.31
N CYS A 591 13.17 -3.43 -16.73
CA CYS A 591 11.75 -3.78 -16.81
C CYS A 591 11.17 -3.32 -18.15
N GLU A 592 11.16 -4.23 -19.12
CA GLU A 592 10.78 -3.92 -20.51
C GLU A 592 9.29 -3.59 -20.69
N HIS A 593 8.95 -3.01 -21.84
CA HIS A 593 7.60 -3.09 -22.38
C HIS A 593 7.66 -3.43 -23.87
N LYS A 594 7.21 -4.63 -24.24
CA LYS A 594 7.18 -5.07 -25.64
C LYS A 594 6.07 -4.36 -26.41
N GLY A 595 6.40 -3.22 -27.03
CA GLY A 595 5.49 -2.38 -27.82
C GLY A 595 5.06 -2.95 -29.17
N LYS A 596 4.74 -4.25 -29.26
CA LYS A 596 4.25 -4.89 -30.51
C LYS A 596 2.88 -5.54 -30.32
N ASP A 597 1.89 -4.79 -29.85
CA ASP A 597 0.51 -5.10 -30.21
C ASP A 597 0.16 -4.19 -31.40
N ARG A 598 -0.07 -4.81 -32.56
CA ARG A 598 -0.47 -4.10 -33.79
C ARG A 598 -1.78 -3.34 -33.51
N PRO A 599 -1.99 -2.16 -34.13
CA PRO A 599 -3.22 -1.40 -33.98
C PRO A 599 -4.48 -2.22 -34.28
#